data_AF-A0A158IPF0-F1
#
_entry.id   AF-A0A158IPF0-F1
#
_cell.length_a   1.000
_cell.length_b   1.000
_cell.length_c   1.000
_cell.angle_alpha   90.00
_cell.angle_beta   90.00
_cell.angle_gamma   90.00
#
_symmetry.space_group_name_H-M   'P 1'
#
loop_
_entity.id
_entity.type
_entity.pdbx_description
1 polymer ?
#
loop_
_entity_poly.entity_id
_entity_poly.type
_entity_poly.pdbx_seq_one_letter_code
_entity_poly.pdbx_strand_id
1 'polypeptide(L)'
;MPFSFSRHPALAGLDRASRRDVRRIAWHFAQRHWTLHAPAFVWIVFVLLHTRYHVMPERRDYLLVTLVIFVLAVVNIRLHIARYLRPARALFDALGSAGARAVVGR
;
A
#
# COMPACT_ATOMS: atom_id res chain seq x y z
N MET A 1 -0.12 3.58 10.25
CA MET A 1 0.87 3.10 9.25
C MET A 1 2.17 3.87 9.42
N PRO A 2 3.09 3.39 10.28
CA PRO A 2 4.33 4.10 10.52
C PRO A 2 5.45 3.53 9.61
N PHE A 3 6.39 4.42 9.22
CA PHE A 3 7.67 4.13 8.55
C PHE A 3 7.56 3.61 7.09
N SER A 4 8.01 4.27 6.02
CA SER A 4 8.95 5.36 5.82
C SER A 4 8.48 6.17 4.59
N PHE A 5 7.80 7.28 4.86
CA PHE A 5 7.61 8.38 3.91
C PHE A 5 8.15 9.70 4.50
N SER A 6 8.85 9.65 5.62
CA SER A 6 9.26 10.83 6.38
C SER A 6 10.16 11.78 5.57
N ARG A 7 10.85 11.25 4.56
CA ARG A 7 11.70 12.01 3.62
C ARG A 7 11.07 12.21 2.24
N HIS A 8 9.81 11.81 2.04
CA HIS A 8 9.18 11.99 0.73
C HIS A 8 8.95 13.49 0.49
N PRO A 9 9.38 14.07 -0.65
CA PRO A 9 9.32 15.52 -0.88
C PRO A 9 7.90 16.07 -0.78
N ALA A 10 6.90 15.29 -1.19
CA ALA A 10 5.48 15.66 -1.06
C ALA A 10 5.01 15.92 0.40
N LEU A 11 5.73 15.42 1.40
CA LEU A 11 5.42 15.61 2.82
C LEU A 11 6.31 16.67 3.51
N ALA A 12 7.25 17.27 2.79
CA ALA A 12 8.10 18.33 3.32
C ALA A 12 7.26 19.58 3.68
N GLY A 13 7.69 20.30 4.72
CA GLY A 13 7.03 21.52 5.20
C GLY A 13 5.70 21.32 5.93
N LEU A 14 5.14 20.10 5.96
CA LEU A 14 3.89 19.84 6.69
C LEU A 14 4.11 19.53 8.16
N ASP A 15 3.15 19.96 8.97
CA ASP A 15 3.00 19.52 10.35
C ASP A 15 2.53 18.05 10.41
N ARG A 16 2.48 17.48 11.62
CA ARG A 16 2.17 16.06 11.80
C ARG A 16 0.74 15.71 11.40
N ALA A 17 -0.23 16.60 11.60
CA ALA A 17 -1.62 16.37 11.24
C ALA A 17 -1.79 16.36 9.71
N SER A 18 -1.26 17.36 9.02
CA SER A 18 -1.35 17.46 7.56
C SER A 18 -0.64 16.29 6.86
N ARG A 19 0.51 15.84 7.37
CA ARG A 19 1.17 14.62 6.85
C ARG A 19 0.29 13.39 6.94
N ARG A 20 -0.53 13.27 7.99
CA ARG A 20 -1.46 12.15 8.17
C ARG A 20 -2.59 12.20 7.14
N ASP A 21 -3.12 13.39 6.87
CA ASP A 21 -4.21 13.58 5.92
C ASP A 21 -3.77 13.34 4.47
N VAL A 22 -2.60 13.87 4.08
CA VAL A 22 -2.01 13.57 2.75
C VAL A 22 -1.79 12.06 2.56
N ARG A 23 -1.28 11.37 3.58
CA ARG A 23 -1.10 9.89 3.51
C ARG A 23 -2.43 9.15 3.41
N ARG A 24 -3.49 9.64 4.04
CA ARG A 24 -4.82 9.04 3.95
C ARG A 24 -5.40 9.19 2.54
N ILE A 25 -5.28 10.38 1.95
CA ILE A 25 -5.68 10.61 0.55
C ILE A 25 -4.90 9.67 -0.38
N ALA A 26 -3.57 9.61 -0.23
CA ALA A 26 -2.73 8.74 -1.05
C ALA A 26 -3.12 7.26 -0.91
N TRP A 27 -3.42 6.81 0.31
CA TRP A 27 -3.93 5.46 0.57
C TRP A 27 -5.29 5.21 -0.08
N HIS A 28 -6.23 6.15 0.05
CA HIS A 28 -7.55 6.07 -0.56
C HIS A 28 -7.47 5.89 -2.07
N PHE A 29 -6.59 6.62 -2.74
CA PHE A 29 -6.35 6.43 -4.17
C PHE A 29 -5.65 5.11 -4.48
N ALA A 30 -4.63 4.74 -3.72
CA ALA A 30 -3.92 3.48 -3.90
C ALA A 30 -4.86 2.25 -3.84
N GLN A 31 -5.83 2.25 -2.92
CA GLN A 31 -6.81 1.17 -2.75
C GLN A 31 -7.76 1.00 -3.94
N ARG A 32 -7.98 2.05 -4.75
CA ARG A 32 -8.87 1.97 -5.92
C ARG A 32 -8.27 1.19 -7.09
N HIS A 33 -6.96 0.88 -7.03
CA HIS A 33 -6.29 0.15 -8.11
C HIS A 33 -6.15 -1.34 -7.78
N TRP A 34 -6.72 -2.19 -8.63
CA TRP A 34 -6.65 -3.64 -8.50
C TRP A 34 -5.22 -4.18 -8.34
N THR A 35 -4.24 -3.57 -9.00
CA THR A 35 -2.83 -3.99 -8.95
C THR A 35 -2.22 -3.92 -7.55
N LEU A 36 -2.80 -3.16 -6.62
CA LEU A 36 -2.42 -3.20 -5.21
C LEU A 36 -2.63 -4.60 -4.60
N HIS A 37 -3.64 -5.32 -5.07
CA HIS A 37 -4.05 -6.64 -4.59
C HIS A 37 -3.40 -7.81 -5.34
N ALA A 38 -2.64 -7.55 -6.42
CA ALA A 38 -2.02 -8.60 -7.22
C ALA A 38 -1.18 -9.61 -6.40
N PRO A 39 -0.37 -9.19 -5.42
CA PRO A 39 0.37 -10.13 -4.56
C PRO A 39 -0.53 -11.04 -3.72
N ALA A 40 -1.68 -10.53 -3.25
CA ALA A 40 -2.65 -11.34 -2.51
C ALA A 40 -3.31 -12.38 -3.43
N PHE A 41 -3.64 -11.98 -4.67
CA PHE A 41 -4.15 -12.91 -5.67
C PHE A 41 -3.14 -14.02 -5.99
N VAL A 42 -1.87 -13.67 -6.21
CA VAL A 42 -0.78 -14.63 -6.42
C VAL A 42 -0.65 -15.59 -5.25
N TRP A 43 -0.72 -15.09 -4.01
CA TRP A 43 -0.69 -15.92 -2.82
C TRP A 43 -1.86 -16.92 -2.76
N ILE A 44 -3.09 -16.48 -3.05
CA ILE A 44 -4.26 -17.36 -3.09
C ILE A 44 -4.07 -18.47 -4.13
N VAL A 45 -3.66 -18.13 -5.35
CA VAL A 45 -3.39 -19.12 -6.40
C VAL A 45 -2.32 -20.12 -5.97
N PHE A 46 -1.23 -19.64 -5.36
CA PHE A 46 -0.18 -20.50 -4.82
C PHE A 46 -0.71 -21.49 -3.77
N VAL A 47 -1.52 -21.01 -2.82
CA VAL A 47 -2.14 -21.86 -1.79
C VAL A 47 -3.07 -22.90 -2.41
N LEU A 48 -3.90 -22.51 -3.39
CA LEU A 48 -4.79 -23.45 -4.09
C LEU A 48 -4.00 -24.53 -4.85
N LEU A 49 -2.91 -24.15 -5.51
CA LEU A 49 -2.04 -25.11 -6.18
C LEU A 49 -1.36 -26.06 -5.18
N HIS A 50 -0.83 -25.52 -4.08
CA HIS A 50 -0.16 -26.31 -3.06
C HIS A 50 -1.13 -27.30 -2.36
N THR A 51 -2.33 -26.85 -2.00
CA THR A 51 -3.34 -27.71 -1.37
C THR A 51 -3.82 -28.82 -2.30
N ARG A 52 -3.97 -28.55 -3.60
CA ARG A 52 -4.45 -29.55 -4.57
C ARG A 52 -3.37 -30.51 -5.07
N TYR A 53 -2.15 -30.02 -5.30
CA TYR A 53 -1.09 -30.76 -6.02
C TYR A 53 0.19 -30.95 -5.22
N HIS A 54 0.27 -30.41 -4.01
CA HIS A 54 1.45 -30.52 -3.12
C HIS A 54 2.73 -30.04 -3.81
N VAL A 55 2.65 -28.93 -4.55
CA VAL A 55 3.73 -28.32 -5.33
C VAL A 55 5.02 -28.08 -4.52
N MET A 56 4.89 -27.96 -3.19
CA MET A 56 6.04 -27.83 -2.28
C MET A 56 6.01 -28.99 -1.29
N PRO A 57 6.88 -30.01 -1.44
CA PRO A 57 6.88 -31.16 -0.52
C PRO A 57 7.43 -30.78 0.86
N GLU A 58 8.34 -29.81 0.93
CA GLU A 58 8.92 -29.35 2.19
C GLU A 58 8.19 -28.12 2.74
N ARG A 59 7.90 -28.16 4.05
CA ARG A 59 7.34 -27.01 4.79
C ARG A 59 8.23 -25.77 4.70
N ARG A 60 9.55 -25.95 4.66
CA ARG A 60 10.52 -24.86 4.57
C ARG A 60 10.36 -24.07 3.27
N ASP A 61 10.22 -24.76 2.15
CA ASP A 61 10.09 -24.11 0.83
C ASP A 61 8.76 -23.37 0.72
N TYR A 62 7.67 -23.96 1.22
CA TYR A 62 6.38 -23.27 1.32
C TYR A 62 6.49 -21.96 2.12
N LEU A 63 7.19 -21.98 3.26
CA LEU A 63 7.38 -20.79 4.09
C LEU A 63 8.26 -19.75 3.39
N LEU A 64 9.32 -20.16 2.70
CA LEU A 64 10.19 -19.26 1.94
C LEU A 64 9.43 -18.58 0.80
N VAL A 65 8.67 -19.33 0.01
CA VAL A 65 7.85 -18.76 -1.08
C VAL A 65 6.79 -17.81 -0.52
N THR A 66 6.11 -18.19 0.55
CA THR A 66 5.13 -17.33 1.22
C THR A 66 5.77 -16.04 1.72
N LEU A 67 6.97 -16.11 2.30
CA LEU A 67 7.72 -14.95 2.77
C LEU A 67 8.10 -14.03 1.61
N VAL A 68 8.56 -14.58 0.48
CA VAL A 68 8.87 -13.79 -0.72
C VAL A 68 7.62 -13.07 -1.23
N ILE A 69 6.49 -13.76 -1.35
CA ILE A 69 5.22 -13.13 -1.78
C ILE A 69 4.81 -12.03 -0.81
N PHE A 70 4.96 -12.25 0.50
CA PHE A 70 4.68 -11.24 1.51
C PHE A 70 5.57 -9.99 1.37
N VAL A 71 6.88 -10.17 1.19
CA VAL A 71 7.81 -9.06 0.95
C VAL A 71 7.41 -8.28 -0.31
N LEU A 72 7.08 -8.98 -1.40
CA LEU A 72 6.58 -8.36 -2.63
C LEU A 72 5.27 -7.60 -2.40
N ALA A 73 4.36 -8.13 -1.58
CA ALA A 73 3.13 -7.45 -1.20
C ALA A 73 3.39 -6.13 -0.48
N VAL A 74 4.29 -6.14 0.51
CA VAL A 74 4.69 -4.93 1.23
C VAL A 74 5.33 -3.92 0.29
N VAL A 75 6.25 -4.34 -0.58
CA VAL A 75 6.88 -3.45 -1.57
C VAL A 75 5.85 -2.85 -2.53
N ASN A 76 4.96 -3.67 -3.09
CA ASN A 76 3.90 -3.24 -4.00
C ASN A 76 3.01 -2.17 -3.36
N ILE A 77 2.53 -2.43 -2.14
CA ILE A 77 1.71 -1.47 -1.38
C ILE A 77 2.46 -0.15 -1.17
N ARG A 78 3.75 -0.22 -0.81
CA ARG A 78 4.56 0.98 -0.57
C ARG A 78 4.75 1.80 -1.85
N LEU A 79 5.02 1.14 -2.98
CA LEU A 79 5.18 1.81 -4.27
C LEU A 79 3.88 2.47 -4.74
N HIS A 80 2.74 1.80 -4.59
CA HIS A 80 1.45 2.40 -4.90
C HIS A 80 1.22 3.66 -4.08
N ILE A 81 1.33 3.57 -2.75
CA ILE A 81 1.15 4.75 -1.89
C ILE A 81 2.12 5.87 -2.27
N ALA A 82 3.40 5.55 -2.52
CA ALA A 82 4.42 6.52 -2.92
C ALA A 82 4.02 7.28 -4.19
N ARG A 83 3.55 6.55 -5.22
CA ARG A 83 3.09 7.11 -6.49
C ARG A 83 1.95 8.11 -6.29
N TYR A 84 1.06 7.88 -5.33
CA TYR A 84 -0.08 8.77 -5.05
C TYR A 84 0.23 9.90 -4.05
N LEU A 85 1.41 9.95 -3.42
CA LEU A 85 1.73 11.03 -2.46
C LEU A 85 1.79 12.42 -3.10
N ARG A 86 2.33 12.53 -4.32
CA ARG A 86 2.41 13.81 -5.03
C ARG A 86 1.03 14.36 -5.41
N PRO A 87 0.14 13.61 -6.08
CA PRO A 87 -1.22 14.09 -6.36
C PRO A 87 -2.05 14.28 -5.08
N ALA A 88 -1.87 13.43 -4.06
CA ALA A 88 -2.53 13.63 -2.77
C ALA A 88 -2.12 14.95 -2.09
N ARG A 89 -0.85 15.34 -2.22
CA ARG A 89 -0.37 16.62 -1.71
C ARG A 89 -1.01 17.79 -2.42
N ALA A 90 -1.04 17.77 -3.75
CA ALA A 90 -1.68 18.83 -4.54
C ALA A 90 -3.17 18.99 -4.18
N LEU A 91 -3.88 17.88 -3.99
CA LEU A 91 -5.27 17.90 -3.55
C LEU A 91 -5.42 18.50 -2.14
N PHE A 92 -4.53 18.13 -1.22
CA PHE A 92 -4.53 18.69 0.13
C PHE A 92 -4.24 20.20 0.14
N ASP A 93 -3.28 20.67 -0.67
CA ASP A 93 -2.96 22.10 -0.76
C ASP A 93 -4.14 22.90 -1.35
N ALA A 94 -4.95 22.30 -2.23
CA ALA A 94 -6.13 22.95 -2.81
C ALA A 94 -7.37 22.95 -1.89
N LEU A 95 -7.61 21.86 -1.15
CA LEU A 95 -8.84 21.66 -0.37
C LEU A 95 -8.68 21.88 1.14
N GLY A 96 -7.45 21.91 1.64
CA GLY A 96 -7.14 21.91 3.05
C GLY A 96 -7.60 20.63 3.78
N SER A 97 -7.47 20.63 5.11
CA SER A 97 -7.72 19.45 5.95
C SER A 97 -9.21 19.05 6.03
N ALA A 98 -10.13 20.01 5.88
CA ALA A 98 -11.57 19.73 5.90
C ALA A 98 -12.01 19.03 4.60
N GLY A 99 -11.64 19.56 3.43
CA GLY A 99 -11.96 18.93 2.16
C GLY A 99 -11.21 17.60 1.95
N ALA A 100 -9.98 17.48 2.46
CA ALA A 100 -9.24 16.21 2.49
C ALA A 100 -9.99 15.09 3.22
N ARG A 101 -10.64 15.43 4.35
CA ARG A 101 -11.44 14.48 5.13
C ARG A 101 -12.71 14.07 4.39
N ALA A 102 -13.42 15.04 3.80
CA ALA A 102 -14.60 14.78 2.98
C ALA A 102 -14.32 13.83 1.80
N VAL A 103 -13.18 14.00 1.10
CA VAL A 103 -12.76 13.13 -0.03
C VAL A 103 -12.50 11.68 0.41
N VAL A 104 -12.02 11.50 1.63
CA VAL A 104 -11.76 10.17 2.23
C VAL A 104 -13.01 9.63 2.95
N GLY A 105 -14.11 10.39 3.01
CA GLY A 105 -15.37 9.98 3.64
C GLY A 105 -15.34 10.01 5.17
N ARG A 106 -14.62 10.97 5.77
CA ARG A 106 -14.61 11.25 7.22
C ARG A 106 -14.86 12.72 7.50
#